data_AF-A0A3C2DB67-F1
#
_entry.id   AF-A0A3C2DB67-F1
#
_cell.length_a   1.000
_cell.length_b   1.000
_cell.length_c   1.000
_cell.angle_alpha   90.00
_cell.angle_beta   90.00
_cell.angle_gamma   90.00
#
_symmetry.space_group_name_H-M   'P 1'
#
loop_
_entity.id
_entity.type
_entity.pdbx_description
1 polymer ?
#
loop_
_entity_poly.entity_id
_entity_poly.type
_entity_poly.pdbx_seq_one_letter_code
_entity_poly.pdbx_strand_id
1 'polypeptide(L)' 'MHDRRLRTRFCDLVGIRYPVVQTGMGWVSGSRLTAATARAGGLGIVAAAPMTFEQM' A
#
# COMPACT_ATOMS: atom_id res chain seq x y z
N MET A 1 7.72 -13.65 -14.07
CA MET A 1 6.78 -13.17 -15.10
C MET A 1 5.71 -12.34 -14.41
N HIS A 2 5.44 -11.11 -14.87
CA HIS A 2 4.28 -10.35 -14.41
C HIS A 2 3.03 -10.88 -15.12
N ASP A 3 1.98 -11.19 -14.35
CA ASP A 3 0.70 -11.58 -14.93
C ASP A 3 0.09 -10.38 -15.64
N ARG A 4 0.07 -10.44 -16.98
CA ARG A 4 -0.44 -9.37 -17.83
C ARG A 4 -1.95 -9.12 -17.62
N ARG A 5 -2.70 -10.09 -17.08
CA ARG A 5 -4.13 -9.92 -16.76
C ARG A 5 -4.37 -8.97 -15.59
N LEU A 6 -3.40 -8.84 -14.67
CA LEU A 6 -3.52 -7.98 -13.50
C LEU A 6 -2.86 -6.61 -13.69
N ARG A 7 -2.15 -6.36 -14.80
CA ARG A 7 -1.45 -5.07 -14.97
C ARG A 7 -2.42 -4.00 -15.47
N THR A 8 -2.59 -2.94 -14.68
CA THR A 8 -3.44 -1.77 -14.99
C THR A 8 -2.59 -0.50 -15.04
N ARG A 9 -3.11 0.59 -15.64
CA ARG A 9 -2.46 1.91 -15.64
C ARG A 9 -2.09 2.42 -14.24
N PHE A 10 -2.83 2.00 -13.21
CA PHE A 10 -2.53 2.35 -11.83
C PHE A 10 -1.18 1.78 -11.38
N CYS A 11 -0.84 0.56 -11.81
CA CYS A 11 0.45 -0.06 -11.51
C CYS A 11 1.62 0.79 -12.02
N ASP A 12 1.47 1.36 -13.23
CA ASP A 12 2.47 2.23 -13.85
C ASP A 12 2.57 3.59 -13.16
N LEU A 13 1.42 4.15 -12.79
CA LEU A 13 1.33 5.46 -12.13
C LEU A 13 2.07 5.49 -10.78
N VAL A 14 1.96 4.42 -9.99
CA VAL A 14 2.47 4.39 -8.60
C VAL A 14 3.62 3.41 -8.38
N GLY A 15 4.10 2.75 -9.44
CA GLY A 15 5.30 1.89 -9.39
C GLY A 15 5.11 0.57 -8.64
N ILE A 16 3.94 -0.07 -8.74
CA ILE A 16 3.63 -1.34 -8.05
C ILE A 16 3.44 -2.51 -9.04
N ARG A 17 3.53 -3.74 -8.53
CA ARG A 17 3.44 -4.97 -9.36
C ARG A 17 2.00 -5.43 -9.57
N TYR A 18 1.14 -5.24 -8.56
CA TYR A 18 -0.25 -5.68 -8.57
C TYR A 18 -1.17 -4.50 -8.27
N PRO A 19 -2.37 -4.43 -8.87
CA PRO A 19 -3.33 -3.34 -8.70
C PRO A 19 -4.10 -3.51 -7.38
N VAL A 20 -3.39 -3.82 -6.30
CA VAL A 20 -3.94 -4.08 -4.97
C VAL A 20 -3.53 -2.94 -4.07
N VAL A 21 -4.52 -2.32 -3.44
CA VAL A 21 -4.33 -1.24 -2.46
C VAL A 21 -4.77 -1.76 -1.11
N GLN A 22 -3.91 -1.60 -0.11
CA GLN A 22 -4.25 -1.90 1.27
C GLN A 22 -4.93 -0.66 1.90
N THR A 23 -6.15 -0.83 2.40
CA THR A 23 -6.98 0.26 2.95
C THR A 23 -6.39 0.85 4.23
N GLY A 24 -6.23 2.18 4.29
CA GLY A 24 -5.75 2.94 5.46
C GLY A 24 -6.73 2.94 6.65
N MET A 25 -6.97 1.78 7.26
CA MET A 25 -7.80 1.64 8.46
C MET A 25 -7.02 2.07 9.70
N GLY A 26 -7.57 3.00 10.49
CA GLY A 26 -7.00 3.40 11.78
C GLY A 26 -6.77 2.20 12.69
N TRP A 27 -5.70 2.23 13.49
CA TRP A 27 -5.29 1.19 14.44
C TRP A 27 -4.88 -0.17 13.85
N VAL A 28 -5.18 -0.44 12.57
CA VAL A 28 -4.78 -1.67 11.86
C VAL A 28 -3.61 -1.39 10.91
N SER A 29 -3.68 -0.25 10.21
CA SER A 29 -2.79 0.08 9.10
C SER A 29 -1.49 0.74 9.54
N GLY A 30 -0.71 0.03 10.37
CA GLY A 30 0.61 0.46 10.82
C GLY A 30 1.73 0.18 9.81
N SER A 31 2.92 0.73 10.09
CA SER A 31 4.13 0.62 9.24
C SER A 31 4.47 -0.82 8.84
N ARG A 32 4.29 -1.79 9.74
CA ARG A 32 4.57 -3.20 9.47
C ARG A 32 3.68 -3.78 8.36
N LEU A 33 2.38 -3.50 8.39
CA LEU A 33 1.43 -3.96 7.37
C LEU A 33 1.69 -3.23 6.05
N THR A 34 1.85 -1.90 6.09
CA THR A 34 2.16 -1.10 4.90
C THR A 34 3.42 -1.59 4.19
N ALA A 35 4.50 -1.83 4.94
CA ALA A 35 5.75 -2.32 4.38
C ALA A 35 5.63 -3.77 3.85
N ALA A 36 4.81 -4.62 4.49
CA ALA A 36 4.53 -5.96 3.99
C ALA A 36 3.78 -5.92 2.65
N THR A 37 2.77 -5.05 2.53
CA THR A 37 2.04 -4.81 1.27
C THR A 37 2.96 -4.34 0.15
N ALA A 38 3.82 -3.36 0.44
CA ALA A 38 4.80 -2.85 -0.53
C ALA A 38 5.77 -3.97 -1.00
N ARG A 39 6.32 -4.76 -0.06
CA ARG A 39 7.17 -5.91 -0.39
C ARG A 39 6.43 -6.98 -1.18
N ALA A 40 5.13 -7.18 -0.94
CA ALA A 40 4.29 -8.09 -1.73
C ALA A 40 3.98 -7.54 -3.13
N GLY A 41 4.20 -6.24 -3.37
CA GLY A 41 4.06 -5.59 -4.67
C GLY A 41 2.75 -4.84 -4.87
N GLY A 42 1.99 -4.56 -3.80
CA GLY A 42 0.85 -3.66 -3.83
C GLY A 42 1.19 -2.27 -3.26
N LEU A 43 0.21 -1.37 -3.25
CA LEU A 43 0.34 -0.07 -2.58
C LEU A 43 -0.13 -0.18 -1.13
N GLY A 44 0.79 0.04 -0.18
CA GLY A 44 0.46 0.14 1.24
C GLY A 44 0.20 1.59 1.68
N ILE A 45 -0.72 1.78 2.62
CA ILE A 45 -1.07 3.11 3.16
C ILE A 45 -0.83 3.08 4.66
N VAL A 46 -0.07 4.02 5.22
CA VAL A 46 0.00 4.17 6.68
C VAL A 46 -1.22 4.99 7.13
N ALA A 47 -2.01 4.49 8.08
CA ALA A 47 -3.11 5.27 8.61
C ALA A 47 -2.58 6.31 9.60
N ALA A 48 -2.75 7.58 9.27
CA ALA A 48 -2.38 8.70 10.13
C ALA A 48 -3.49 9.13 11.10
N ALA A 49 -4.72 8.63 10.95
CA ALA A 49 -5.83 8.95 11.84
C ALA A 49 -5.55 8.75 13.35
N PRO A 50 -4.80 7.71 13.78
CA PRO A 50 -4.44 7.54 15.19
C PRO A 50 -3.11 8.22 15.58
N MET A 51 -2.42 8.92 14.67
CA MET A 51 -1.10 9.49 14.91
C MET A 51 -1.18 10.90 15.51
N THR A 52 -0.23 11.24 16.38
CA THR A 52 0.06 12.64 16.74
C THR A 52 0.79 13.33 15.60
N PHE A 53 0.88 14.67 15.66
CA PHE A 53 1.64 15.44 14.67
C PHE A 53 3.13 15.03 14.60
N GLU A 54 3.76 14.69 15.73
CA GLU A 54 5.14 14.22 15.75
C GLU A 54 5.33 12.82 15.14
N GLN A 55 4.26 12.02 15.10
CA GLN A 55 4.29 10.66 14.55
C GLN A 55 4.02 10.61 13.03
N MET A 56 3.54 11.72 12.45
CA MET A 56 3.21 11.86 11.04
C MET A 56 4.47 12.11 10.20
#